data_AF-A0A7C2WYX3-F1
#
_entry.id   AF-A0A7C2WYX3-F1
#
_cell.length_a   1.000
_cell.length_b   1.000
_cell.length_c   1.000
_cell.angle_alpha   90.00
_cell.angle_beta   90.00
_cell.angle_gamma   90.00
#
_symmetry.space_group_name_H-M   'P 1'
#
loop_
_entity.id
_entity.type
_entity.pdbx_description
1 polymer ?
#
loop_
_entity_poly.entity_id
_entity_poly.type
_entity_poly.pdbx_seq_one_letter_code
_entity_poly.pdbx_strand_id
1 'polypeptide(L)'
;MMHCPNCGAEREHPVCEVCGLHPEAAEVAFRRRLIYQTAIFLVGTLAFLSAGQLFPPLELDLMLVFLGALFFLTLALGVWLDARARRRRELELLRRLFRTLVPVPWLLAGLIFLNGQLDAQPPVHRVTRVAGKFTMPGTLRSSRLLVVSWREGREFERVPVSRDDFLRFHRGDPVEIRMRGGFLGIPWVYDVYQKEDAVER
;
A
#
# COMPACT_ATOMS: atom_id res chain seq x y z
N MET A 1 -7.81 29.45 -29.67
CA MET A 1 -8.40 28.10 -29.54
C MET A 1 -8.67 27.80 -28.08
N MET A 2 -9.84 27.27 -27.75
CA MET A 2 -10.18 26.86 -26.38
C MET A 2 -10.06 25.35 -26.27
N HIS A 3 -9.64 24.81 -25.13
CA HIS A 3 -9.66 23.37 -24.87
C HIS A 3 -10.86 22.99 -24.00
N CYS A 4 -11.34 21.76 -24.15
CA CYS A 4 -12.40 21.20 -23.31
C CYS A 4 -11.83 20.73 -21.95
N PRO A 5 -12.38 21.19 -20.81
CA PRO A 5 -11.88 20.80 -19.49
C PRO A 5 -12.13 19.33 -19.15
N ASN A 6 -13.06 18.63 -19.81
CA ASN A 6 -13.31 17.20 -19.57
C ASN A 6 -12.40 16.29 -20.40
N CYS A 7 -12.46 16.39 -21.73
CA CYS A 7 -11.72 15.49 -22.63
C CYS A 7 -10.34 16.04 -23.06
N GLY A 8 -10.10 17.35 -22.98
CA GLY A 8 -8.85 17.97 -23.41
C GLY A 8 -8.77 18.32 -24.90
N ALA A 9 -9.79 17.96 -25.70
CA ALA A 9 -9.84 18.28 -27.12
C ALA A 9 -9.93 19.79 -27.37
N GLU A 10 -9.36 20.24 -28.49
CA GLU A 10 -9.58 21.58 -29.02
C GLU A 10 -11.06 21.76 -29.36
N ARG A 11 -11.58 22.97 -29.09
CA ARG A 11 -12.95 23.36 -29.41
C ARG A 11 -12.96 24.71 -30.09
N GLU A 12 -13.64 24.76 -31.23
CA GLU A 12 -13.97 26.00 -31.95
C GLU A 12 -15.37 26.49 -31.58
N HIS A 13 -16.23 25.57 -31.14
CA HIS A 13 -17.62 25.83 -30.79
C HIS A 13 -17.88 25.79 -29.26
N PRO A 14 -18.99 26.40 -28.78
CA PRO A 14 -19.37 26.41 -27.37
C PRO A 14 -19.68 25.02 -26.80
N VAL A 15 -20.03 24.05 -27.65
CA VAL A 15 -20.17 22.63 -27.29
C VAL A 15 -18.94 21.89 -27.81
N CYS A 16 -18.35 21.03 -26.99
CA CYS A 16 -17.21 20.21 -27.42
C CYS A 16 -17.68 19.04 -28.29
N GLU A 17 -17.16 18.89 -29.50
CA GLU A 17 -17.55 17.83 -30.44
C GLU A 17 -17.18 16.42 -29.97
N VAL A 18 -16.12 16.28 -29.19
CA VAL A 18 -15.63 14.97 -28.71
C VAL A 18 -16.46 14.42 -27.55
N CYS A 19 -16.93 15.28 -26.65
CA CYS A 19 -17.66 14.84 -25.46
C CYS A 19 -19.10 15.37 -25.37
N GLY A 20 -19.55 16.18 -26.33
CA GLY A 20 -20.93 16.71 -26.40
C GLY A 20 -21.32 17.66 -25.27
N LEU A 21 -20.36 18.15 -24.47
CA LEU A 21 -20.65 18.91 -23.25
C LEU A 21 -20.41 20.40 -23.44
N HIS A 22 -21.31 21.20 -22.85
CA HIS A 22 -21.06 22.61 -22.55
C HIS A 22 -19.92 22.76 -21.54
N PRO A 23 -19.22 23.91 -21.50
CA PRO A 23 -18.05 24.11 -20.64
C PRO A 23 -18.35 23.89 -19.16
N GLU A 24 -19.50 24.35 -18.66
CA GLU A 24 -19.89 24.18 -17.25
C GLU A 24 -20.15 22.70 -16.90
N ALA A 25 -20.88 22.00 -17.77
CA ALA A 25 -21.12 20.57 -17.62
C ALA A 25 -19.83 19.74 -17.73
N ALA A 26 -18.89 20.18 -18.57
CA ALA A 26 -17.59 19.55 -18.73
C ALA A 26 -16.70 19.70 -17.47
N GLU A 27 -16.74 20.84 -16.78
CA GLU A 27 -16.03 21.02 -15.51
C GLU A 27 -16.59 20.13 -14.39
N VAL A 28 -17.91 20.05 -14.27
CA VAL A 28 -18.58 19.18 -13.28
C VAL A 28 -18.25 17.71 -13.55
N ALA A 29 -18.36 17.27 -14.81
CA ALA A 29 -18.02 15.90 -15.21
C ALA A 29 -16.55 15.56 -14.91
N PHE A 30 -15.63 16.48 -15.18
CA PHE A 30 -14.21 16.32 -14.88
C PHE A 30 -13.97 16.14 -13.37
N ARG A 31 -14.49 17.04 -12.53
CA ARG A 31 -14.34 16.94 -11.07
C ARG A 31 -14.93 15.66 -10.52
N ARG A 32 -16.13 15.30 -10.96
CA ARG A 32 -16.80 14.06 -10.53
C ARG A 32 -15.94 12.84 -10.86
N ARG A 33 -15.36 12.78 -12.06
CA ARG A 33 -14.43 11.72 -12.46
C ARG A 33 -13.18 11.69 -11.58
N LEU A 34 -12.57 12.84 -11.31
CA LEU A 34 -11.39 12.94 -10.46
C LEU A 34 -11.68 12.45 -9.03
N ILE A 35 -12.83 12.82 -8.46
CA ILE A 35 -13.29 12.36 -7.14
C ILE A 35 -13.47 10.83 -7.14
N TYR A 36 -14.18 10.26 -8.14
CA TYR A 36 -14.35 8.81 -8.20
C TYR A 36 -13.04 8.05 -8.33
N GLN A 37 -12.12 8.53 -9.17
CA GLN A 37 -10.80 7.92 -9.32
C GLN A 37 -9.98 8.00 -8.04
N THR A 38 -10.05 9.13 -7.34
CA THR A 38 -9.40 9.30 -6.03
C THR A 38 -10.02 8.34 -5.01
N ALA A 39 -11.34 8.21 -4.98
CA ALA A 39 -12.01 7.25 -4.09
C ALA A 39 -11.57 5.79 -4.38
N ILE A 40 -11.49 5.38 -5.64
CA ILE A 40 -10.99 4.05 -6.03
C ILE A 40 -9.55 3.83 -5.56
N PHE A 41 -8.69 4.85 -5.70
CA PHE A 41 -7.31 4.82 -5.22
C PHE A 41 -7.23 4.69 -3.69
N LEU A 42 -8.07 5.42 -2.96
CA LEU A 42 -8.15 5.35 -1.49
C LEU A 42 -8.60 3.95 -1.03
N VAL A 43 -9.63 3.38 -1.66
CA VAL A 43 -10.09 2.02 -1.37
C VAL A 43 -8.97 1.00 -1.65
N GLY A 44 -8.25 1.14 -2.76
CA GLY A 44 -7.10 0.27 -3.05
C GLY A 44 -5.98 0.40 -2.01
N THR A 45 -5.74 1.60 -1.49
CA THR A 45 -4.78 1.85 -0.41
C THR A 45 -5.21 1.13 0.87
N LEU A 46 -6.48 1.21 1.24
CA LEU A 46 -7.03 0.46 2.38
C LEU A 46 -6.93 -1.05 2.15
N ALA A 47 -7.24 -1.54 0.96
CA ALA A 47 -7.12 -2.95 0.61
C ALA A 47 -5.67 -3.46 0.77
N PHE A 48 -4.68 -2.67 0.35
CA PHE A 48 -3.27 -3.00 0.57
C PHE A 48 -2.93 -3.11 2.05
N LEU A 49 -3.36 -2.14 2.85
CA LEU A 49 -3.11 -2.12 4.30
C LEU A 49 -3.74 -3.34 4.97
N SER A 50 -4.97 -3.70 4.59
CA SER A 50 -5.65 -4.91 5.08
C SER A 50 -4.93 -6.19 4.66
N ALA A 51 -4.52 -6.32 3.39
CA ALA A 51 -3.77 -7.47 2.91
C ALA A 51 -2.44 -7.64 3.67
N GLY A 52 -1.74 -6.54 3.95
CA GLY A 52 -0.51 -6.54 4.74
C GLY A 52 -0.69 -6.88 6.22
N GLN A 53 -1.90 -6.80 6.77
CA GLN A 53 -2.19 -7.32 8.12
C GLN A 53 -2.47 -8.82 8.11
N LEU A 54 -3.13 -9.32 7.06
CA LEU A 54 -3.45 -10.74 6.92
C LEU A 54 -2.23 -11.59 6.56
N PHE A 55 -1.39 -11.09 5.64
CA PHE A 55 -0.20 -11.78 5.16
C PHE A 55 1.00 -10.85 5.27
N PRO A 56 1.51 -10.57 6.48
CA PRO A 56 2.53 -9.54 6.68
C PRO A 56 3.85 -9.95 6.03
N PRO A 57 4.26 -9.27 4.94
CA PRO A 57 5.53 -9.55 4.29
C PRO A 57 6.69 -9.13 5.19
N LEU A 58 7.82 -9.83 5.09
CA LEU A 58 9.03 -9.44 5.84
C LEU A 58 9.53 -8.04 5.43
N GLU A 59 9.29 -7.64 4.18
CA GLU A 59 9.65 -6.32 3.62
C GLU A 59 8.55 -5.26 3.73
N LEU A 60 7.54 -5.47 4.60
CA LEU A 60 6.37 -4.60 4.70
C LEU A 60 6.72 -3.12 4.87
N ASP A 61 7.80 -2.79 5.57
CA ASP A 61 8.24 -1.41 5.81
C ASP A 61 8.59 -0.67 4.52
N LEU A 62 9.37 -1.30 3.65
CA LEU A 62 9.74 -0.68 2.37
C LEU A 62 8.51 -0.51 1.48
N MET A 63 7.61 -1.49 1.49
CA MET A 63 6.35 -1.41 0.73
C MET A 63 5.44 -0.30 1.27
N LEU A 64 5.38 -0.09 2.59
CA LEU A 64 4.63 1.00 3.22
C LEU A 64 5.23 2.37 2.90
N VAL A 65 6.56 2.51 2.90
CA VAL A 65 7.23 3.74 2.49
C VAL A 65 6.92 4.05 1.02
N PHE A 66 7.02 3.04 0.15
CA PHE A 66 6.66 3.18 -1.26
C PHE A 66 5.20 3.58 -1.46
N LEU A 67 4.26 2.91 -0.77
CA LEU A 67 2.85 3.26 -0.80
C LEU A 67 2.61 4.68 -0.29
N GLY A 68 3.27 5.10 0.79
CA GLY A 68 3.18 6.44 1.34
C GLY A 68 3.63 7.50 0.33
N ALA A 69 4.78 7.30 -0.31
CA ALA A 69 5.28 8.19 -1.36
C ALA A 69 4.30 8.26 -2.55
N LEU A 70 3.80 7.10 -3.00
CA LEU A 70 2.81 6.99 -4.07
C LEU A 70 1.50 7.72 -3.71
N PHE A 71 1.05 7.60 -2.47
CA PHE A 71 -0.16 8.23 -1.94
C PHE A 71 -0.07 9.75 -2.03
N PHE A 72 0.99 10.34 -1.46
CA PHE A 72 1.17 11.79 -1.50
C PHE A 72 1.40 12.29 -2.93
N LEU A 73 2.16 11.56 -3.76
CA LEU A 73 2.36 11.90 -5.16
C LEU A 73 1.04 11.93 -5.95
N THR A 74 0.19 10.92 -5.76
CA THR A 74 -1.09 10.79 -6.48
C THR A 74 -2.06 11.88 -6.04
N LEU A 75 -2.14 12.19 -4.74
CA LEU A 75 -2.97 13.30 -4.25
C LEU A 75 -2.47 14.65 -4.75
N ALA A 76 -1.16 14.90 -4.69
CA ALA A 76 -0.57 16.14 -5.21
C ALA A 76 -0.85 16.29 -6.71
N LEU A 77 -0.76 15.19 -7.48
CA LEU A 77 -1.10 15.18 -8.90
C LEU A 77 -2.58 15.48 -9.15
N GLY A 78 -3.49 14.95 -8.32
CA GLY A 78 -4.92 15.25 -8.39
C GLY A 78 -5.23 16.73 -8.13
N VAL A 79 -4.62 17.32 -7.08
CA VAL A 79 -4.75 18.76 -6.78
C VAL A 79 -4.16 19.61 -7.91
N TRP A 80 -3.01 19.22 -8.44
CA TRP A 80 -2.37 19.93 -9.55
C TRP A 80 -3.19 19.85 -10.84
N LEU A 81 -3.84 18.71 -11.10
CA LEU A 81 -4.77 18.53 -12.20
C LEU A 81 -5.98 19.47 -12.09
N ASP A 82 -6.63 19.57 -10.93
CA ASP A 82 -7.76 20.51 -10.75
C ASP A 82 -7.31 21.97 -10.91
N ALA A 83 -6.18 22.34 -10.30
CA ALA A 83 -5.61 23.68 -10.39
C ALA A 83 -5.24 24.06 -11.84
N ARG A 84 -4.70 23.12 -12.62
CA ARG A 84 -4.23 23.35 -13.99
C ARG A 84 -5.37 23.22 -15.02
N ALA A 85 -6.40 22.43 -14.74
CA ALA A 85 -7.66 22.41 -15.50
C ALA A 85 -8.33 23.78 -15.53
N ARG A 86 -8.34 24.49 -14.39
CA ARG A 86 -8.84 25.88 -14.31
C ARG A 86 -8.03 26.87 -15.17
N ARG A 87 -6.74 26.59 -15.39
CA ARG A 87 -5.83 27.42 -16.20
C ARG A 87 -5.79 27.05 -17.69
N ARG A 88 -6.67 26.13 -18.16
CA ARG A 88 -6.82 25.70 -19.57
C ARG A 88 -5.51 25.29 -20.26
N ARG A 89 -4.54 24.73 -19.51
CA ARG A 89 -3.29 24.21 -20.11
C ARG A 89 -3.49 22.78 -20.59
N GLU A 90 -2.62 22.33 -21.47
CA GLU A 90 -2.54 20.93 -21.92
C GLU A 90 -2.30 19.99 -20.73
N LEU A 91 -3.14 18.95 -20.59
CA LEU A 91 -3.24 18.11 -19.38
C LEU A 91 -3.14 16.62 -19.67
N GLU A 92 -2.94 16.23 -20.92
CA GLU A 92 -3.10 14.83 -21.33
C GLU A 92 -2.09 13.91 -20.63
N LEU A 93 -0.82 14.33 -20.53
CA LEU A 93 0.21 13.61 -19.81
C LEU A 93 -0.15 13.42 -18.32
N LEU A 94 -0.54 14.50 -17.62
CA LEU A 94 -0.87 14.45 -16.19
C LEU A 94 -2.10 13.57 -15.95
N ARG A 95 -3.12 13.65 -16.81
CA ARG A 95 -4.33 12.82 -16.72
C ARG A 95 -4.02 11.35 -16.96
N ARG A 96 -3.12 11.06 -17.90
CA ARG A 96 -2.65 9.69 -18.18
C ARG A 96 -1.90 9.15 -16.97
N LEU A 97 -0.94 9.91 -16.45
CA LEU A 97 -0.18 9.56 -15.26
C LEU A 97 -1.08 9.30 -14.05
N PHE A 98 -2.03 10.19 -13.76
CA PHE A 98 -2.96 10.01 -12.65
C PHE A 98 -3.76 8.71 -12.79
N ARG A 99 -4.31 8.46 -14.00
CA ARG A 99 -5.07 7.23 -14.28
C ARG A 99 -4.24 5.96 -14.15
N THR A 100 -2.95 6.01 -14.50
CA THR A 100 -2.04 4.87 -14.34
C THR A 100 -1.67 4.59 -12.89
N LEU A 101 -1.67 5.61 -12.02
CA LEU A 101 -1.36 5.44 -10.59
C LEU A 101 -2.55 4.89 -9.79
N VAL A 102 -3.78 5.19 -10.20
CA VAL A 102 -5.02 4.73 -9.53
C VAL A 102 -5.05 3.21 -9.24
N PRO A 103 -4.74 2.31 -10.18
CA PRO A 103 -4.78 0.87 -9.93
C PRO A 103 -3.58 0.34 -9.13
N VAL A 104 -2.52 1.10 -8.93
CA VAL A 104 -1.27 0.59 -8.33
C VAL A 104 -1.49 0.02 -6.92
N PRO A 105 -2.21 0.68 -5.99
CA PRO A 105 -2.49 0.09 -4.68
C PRO A 105 -3.29 -1.23 -4.75
N TRP A 106 -4.21 -1.35 -5.71
CA TRP A 106 -4.95 -2.59 -5.94
C TRP A 106 -4.03 -3.73 -6.41
N LEU A 107 -3.09 -3.43 -7.30
CA LEU A 107 -2.11 -4.41 -7.76
C LEU A 107 -1.21 -4.87 -6.61
N LEU A 108 -0.75 -3.96 -5.77
CA LEU A 108 0.05 -4.30 -4.59
C LEU A 108 -0.76 -5.11 -3.56
N ALA A 109 -2.02 -4.75 -3.34
CA ALA A 109 -2.91 -5.51 -2.46
C ALA A 109 -3.12 -6.94 -2.97
N GLY A 110 -3.43 -7.08 -4.26
CA GLY A 110 -3.56 -8.38 -4.92
C GLY A 110 -2.28 -9.18 -4.87
N LEU A 111 -1.11 -8.55 -5.05
CA LEU A 111 0.19 -9.19 -4.94
C LEU A 111 0.39 -9.84 -3.58
N ILE A 112 0.18 -9.09 -2.48
CA ILE A 112 0.33 -9.62 -1.11
C ILE A 112 -0.70 -10.71 -0.86
N PHE A 113 -1.97 -10.45 -1.19
CA PHE A 113 -3.06 -11.37 -0.92
C PHE A 113 -2.88 -12.69 -1.65
N LEU A 114 -2.62 -12.66 -2.97
CA LEU A 114 -2.37 -13.88 -3.75
C LEU A 114 -1.10 -14.59 -3.31
N ASN A 115 -0.04 -13.84 -2.96
CA ASN A 115 1.21 -14.42 -2.47
C ASN A 115 1.00 -15.26 -1.20
N GLY A 116 0.21 -14.77 -0.24
CA GLY A 116 -0.07 -15.49 1.00
C GLY A 116 -1.16 -16.55 0.83
N GLN A 117 -2.24 -16.25 0.13
CA GLN A 117 -3.39 -17.14 -0.04
C GLN A 117 -3.07 -18.39 -0.86
N LEU A 118 -2.21 -18.27 -1.89
CA LEU A 118 -1.80 -19.38 -2.75
C LEU A 118 -0.53 -20.08 -2.23
N ASP A 119 -0.04 -19.69 -1.05
CA ASP A 119 1.16 -20.29 -0.49
C ASP A 119 0.87 -21.73 -0.02
N ALA A 120 1.56 -22.68 -0.64
CA ALA A 120 1.55 -24.10 -0.27
C ALA A 120 2.90 -24.56 0.30
N GLN A 121 3.88 -23.66 0.47
CA GLN A 121 5.21 -24.02 0.94
C GLN A 121 5.19 -24.40 2.43
N PRO A 122 6.06 -25.35 2.86
CA PRO A 122 6.18 -25.71 4.25
C PRO A 122 6.70 -24.53 5.09
N PRO A 123 6.29 -24.42 6.37
CA PRO A 123 6.84 -23.44 7.29
C PRO A 123 8.36 -23.50 7.42
N VAL A 124 8.99 -22.33 7.46
CA VAL A 124 10.40 -22.15 7.79
C VAL A 124 10.51 -21.56 9.18
N HIS A 125 11.20 -22.28 10.05
CA HIS A 125 11.39 -21.92 11.45
C HIS A 125 12.73 -21.22 11.61
N ARG A 126 12.74 -20.05 12.27
CA ARG A 126 13.96 -19.30 12.60
C ARG A 126 13.97 -18.92 14.05
N VAL A 127 14.96 -19.45 14.78
CA VAL A 127 15.20 -19.08 16.17
C VAL A 127 16.07 -17.82 16.19
N THR A 128 15.59 -16.79 16.87
CA THR A 128 16.32 -15.53 17.07
C THR A 128 16.05 -14.98 18.47
N ARG A 129 16.55 -13.79 18.78
CA ARG A 129 16.37 -13.10 20.05
C ARG A 129 15.73 -11.75 19.85
N VAL A 130 14.87 -11.37 20.79
CA VAL A 130 14.24 -10.05 20.81
C VAL A 130 15.29 -9.00 21.16
N ALA A 131 15.62 -8.14 20.20
CA ALA A 131 16.50 -7.00 20.38
C ALA A 131 15.76 -5.79 20.97
N GLY A 132 14.47 -5.67 20.70
CA GLY A 132 13.64 -4.57 21.20
C GLY A 132 12.17 -4.70 20.79
N LYS A 133 11.40 -3.67 21.10
CA LYS A 133 9.95 -3.64 20.87
C LYS A 133 9.59 -2.29 20.26
N PHE A 134 8.69 -2.31 19.29
CA PHE A 134 8.25 -1.12 18.59
C PHE A 134 6.73 -1.16 18.41
N THR A 135 6.06 -0.09 18.82
CA THR A 135 4.63 0.08 18.64
C THR A 135 4.38 1.38 17.90
N MET A 136 3.55 1.32 16.86
CA MET A 136 2.99 2.53 16.24
C MET A 136 1.63 2.82 16.88
N PRO A 137 1.49 3.92 17.65
CA PRO A 137 0.19 4.41 18.07
C PRO A 137 -0.56 5.00 16.87
N GLY A 138 -1.88 4.89 16.87
CA GLY A 138 -2.73 5.45 15.79
C GLY A 138 -3.95 4.59 15.50
N THR A 139 -4.62 4.90 14.38
CA THR A 139 -5.79 4.16 13.87
C THR A 139 -5.42 2.75 13.38
N LEU A 140 -4.20 2.58 12.84
CA LEU A 140 -3.64 1.28 12.48
C LEU A 140 -2.60 0.88 13.53
N ARG A 141 -3.07 0.41 14.68
CA ARG A 141 -2.20 -0.08 15.75
C ARG A 141 -1.40 -1.27 15.25
N SER A 142 -0.08 -1.14 15.22
CA SER A 142 0.83 -2.23 14.87
C SER A 142 1.83 -2.42 16.00
N SER A 143 1.82 -3.62 16.56
CA SER A 143 2.77 -4.05 17.60
C SER A 143 3.82 -4.93 16.92
N ARG A 144 5.10 -4.59 17.08
CA ARG A 144 6.19 -5.26 16.37
C ARG A 144 7.35 -5.55 17.30
N LEU A 145 7.95 -6.72 17.14
CA LEU A 145 9.22 -7.06 17.77
C LEU A 145 10.36 -6.70 16.84
N LEU A 146 11.39 -6.07 17.39
CA LEU A 146 12.69 -5.97 16.74
C LEU A 146 13.49 -7.20 17.17
N VAL A 147 13.85 -8.05 16.21
CA VAL A 147 14.61 -9.28 16.46
C VAL A 147 15.94 -9.22 15.75
N VAL A 148 16.94 -9.94 16.23
CA VAL A 148 18.23 -10.06 15.53
C VAL A 148 17.98 -10.71 14.17
N SER A 149 18.48 -10.10 13.10
CA SER A 149 18.28 -10.65 11.76
C SER A 149 19.05 -11.95 11.57
N TRP A 150 18.45 -12.88 10.84
CA TRP A 150 19.07 -14.10 10.33
C TRP A 150 19.52 -13.97 8.86
N ARG A 151 19.36 -12.78 8.26
CA ARG A 151 19.71 -12.48 6.87
C ARG A 151 20.98 -11.63 6.83
N GLU A 152 21.86 -11.92 5.89
CA GLU A 152 23.07 -11.13 5.69
C GLU A 152 22.74 -9.68 5.27
N GLY A 153 23.51 -8.73 5.78
CA GLY A 153 23.34 -7.29 5.46
C GLY A 153 22.24 -6.56 6.23
N ARG A 154 21.60 -7.21 7.21
CA ARG A 154 20.62 -6.59 8.12
C ARG A 154 20.97 -6.88 9.57
N GLU A 155 20.82 -5.88 10.43
CA GLU A 155 21.03 -6.06 11.88
C GLU A 155 19.77 -6.55 12.59
N PHE A 156 18.61 -6.00 12.19
CA PHE A 156 17.34 -6.25 12.83
C PHE A 156 16.23 -6.53 11.81
N GLU A 157 15.32 -7.44 12.16
CA GLU A 157 14.05 -7.64 11.46
C GLU A 157 12.91 -7.10 12.32
N ARG A 158 11.88 -6.54 11.66
CA ARG A 158 10.66 -6.07 12.33
C ARG A 158 9.55 -7.08 12.09
N VAL A 159 9.18 -7.79 13.15
CA VAL A 159 8.21 -8.88 13.07
C VAL A 159 6.89 -8.41 13.68
N PRO A 160 5.78 -8.37 12.93
CA PRO A 160 4.49 -8.05 13.49
C PRO A 160 4.01 -9.16 14.42
N VAL A 161 3.46 -8.78 15.56
CA VAL A 161 2.93 -9.70 16.57
C VAL A 161 1.57 -9.22 17.05
N SER A 162 0.81 -10.13 17.65
CA SER A 162 -0.42 -9.76 18.34
C SER A 162 -0.13 -8.83 19.51
N ARG A 163 -1.16 -8.14 20.02
CA ARG A 163 -0.99 -7.28 21.19
C ARG A 163 -0.61 -8.06 22.44
N ASP A 164 -1.13 -9.26 22.59
CA ASP A 164 -0.90 -10.09 23.78
C ASP A 164 0.54 -10.63 23.76
N ASP A 165 1.00 -11.11 22.61
CA ASP A 165 2.39 -11.50 22.38
C ASP A 165 3.34 -10.32 22.60
N PHE A 166 2.96 -9.15 22.08
CA PHE A 166 3.73 -7.94 22.31
C PHE A 166 3.87 -7.63 23.80
N LEU A 167 2.86 -7.83 24.64
CA LEU A 167 2.98 -7.60 26.08
C LEU A 167 3.83 -8.67 26.76
N ARG A 168 3.74 -9.92 26.29
CA ARG A 168 4.44 -11.08 26.83
C ARG A 168 5.95 -11.08 26.57
N PHE A 169 6.39 -10.72 25.37
CA PHE A 169 7.81 -10.80 24.99
C PHE A 169 8.65 -9.66 25.56
N HIS A 170 9.85 -9.97 26.05
CA HIS A 170 10.81 -9.02 26.60
C HIS A 170 12.12 -9.04 25.81
N ARG A 171 12.91 -7.97 25.97
CA ARG A 171 14.22 -7.86 25.32
C ARG A 171 15.16 -8.94 25.86
N GLY A 172 15.77 -9.71 24.97
CA GLY A 172 16.69 -10.81 25.29
C GLY A 172 16.05 -12.20 25.14
N ASP A 173 14.72 -12.28 25.08
CA ASP A 173 13.97 -13.53 25.01
C ASP A 173 14.28 -14.28 23.70
N PRO A 174 14.46 -15.62 23.78
CA PRO A 174 14.57 -16.45 22.60
C PRO A 174 13.18 -16.67 21.99
N VAL A 175 13.04 -16.32 20.71
CA VAL A 175 11.79 -16.46 19.95
C VAL A 175 12.00 -17.31 18.72
N GLU A 176 11.01 -18.15 18.41
CA GLU A 176 10.92 -18.86 17.15
C GLU A 176 9.93 -18.14 16.24
N ILE A 177 10.43 -17.67 15.10
CA ILE A 177 9.63 -17.03 14.08
C ILE A 177 9.31 -18.09 13.04
N ARG A 178 8.02 -18.27 12.78
CA ARG A 178 7.54 -19.17 11.76
C ARG A 178 7.09 -18.34 10.55
N MET A 179 7.72 -18.62 9.43
CA MET A 179 7.49 -17.91 8.18
C MET A 179 7.13 -18.88 7.07
N ARG A 180 6.54 -18.36 6.01
CA ARG A 180 6.40 -19.11 4.76
C ARG A 180 6.98 -18.29 3.62
N GLY A 181 7.42 -18.96 2.56
CA GLY A 181 8.13 -18.32 1.45
C GLY A 181 7.22 -17.50 0.54
N GLY A 182 5.90 -17.71 0.58
CA GLY A 182 4.96 -17.07 -0.31
C GLY A 182 4.96 -17.69 -1.72
N PHE A 183 3.79 -17.70 -2.37
CA PHE A 183 3.65 -18.22 -3.74
C PHE A 183 4.52 -17.47 -4.75
N LEU A 184 4.71 -16.17 -4.58
CA LEU A 184 5.52 -15.30 -5.44
C LEU A 184 6.95 -15.11 -4.91
N GLY A 185 7.36 -15.89 -3.92
CA GLY A 185 8.68 -15.77 -3.28
C GLY A 185 8.83 -14.54 -2.39
N ILE A 186 7.72 -13.94 -1.94
CA ILE A 186 7.73 -12.88 -0.93
C ILE A 186 7.46 -13.54 0.44
N PRO A 187 8.48 -13.65 1.31
CA PRO A 187 8.29 -14.30 2.60
C PRO A 187 7.35 -13.49 3.49
N TRP A 188 6.47 -14.19 4.20
CA TRP A 188 5.55 -13.58 5.15
C TRP A 188 5.59 -14.32 6.48
N VAL A 189 5.39 -13.58 7.57
CA VAL A 189 5.38 -14.12 8.92
C VAL A 189 3.96 -14.56 9.25
N TYR A 190 3.79 -15.81 9.70
CA TYR A 190 2.47 -16.27 10.13
C TYR A 190 2.35 -16.40 11.65
N ASP A 191 3.47 -16.64 12.36
CA ASP A 191 3.42 -16.81 13.81
C ASP A 191 4.78 -16.59 14.51
N VAL A 192 4.74 -16.26 15.80
CA VAL A 192 5.91 -16.03 16.66
C VAL A 192 5.70 -16.67 18.03
N TYR A 193 6.59 -17.58 18.40
CA TYR A 193 6.52 -18.32 19.66
C TYR A 193 7.72 -18.00 20.57
N GLN A 194 7.53 -18.13 21.88
CA GLN A 194 8.65 -18.26 22.79
C GLN A 194 9.28 -19.64 22.60
N LYS A 195 10.61 -19.73 22.54
CA LYS A 195 11.30 -21.00 22.25
C LYS A 195 10.92 -22.13 23.21
N GLU A 196 10.62 -21.81 24.46
CA GLU A 196 10.22 -22.80 25.49
C GLU A 196 8.84 -23.41 25.20
N ASP A 197 7.90 -22.64 24.63
CA ASP A 197 6.56 -23.11 24.26
C ASP A 197 6.52 -23.91 22.95
N ALA A 198 7.53 -23.71 22.09
CA ALA A 198 7.55 -24.30 20.75
C ALA A 198 7.89 -25.81 20.75
N VAL A 199 8.36 -26.35 21.87
CA VAL A 199 8.77 -27.75 22.01
C VAL A 199 7.60 -28.67 22.38
N GLU A 200 6.47 -28.12 22.85
CA GLU A 200 5.33 -28.90 23.34
C GLU A 200 4.15 -29.06 22.34
N ARG A 201 4.29 -28.63 21.07
CA ARG A 201 3.26 -28.79 20.03
C ARG A 201 3.85 -29.16 18.67
#